data_AF-A0A0H5AIK3-F1
#
_entry.id   AF-A0A0H5AIK3-F1
#
_cell.length_a   1.000
_cell.length_b   1.000
_cell.length_c   1.000
_cell.angle_alpha   90.00
_cell.angle_beta   90.00
_cell.angle_gamma   90.00
#
_symmetry.space_group_name_H-M   'P 1'
#
loop_
_entity.id
_entity.type
_entity.pdbx_description
1 polymer ?
#
loop_
_entity_poly.entity_id
_entity_poly.type
_entity_poly.pdbx_seq_one_letter_code
_entity_poly.pdbx_strand_id
1 'polypeptide(L)'
;MRTFIQLALMALMLGTVVVNNVALADDSHLLPIVSSVDSLQHTQSVGVLLSDNTRDNLSYLERYHDMALNGAKDALDGRIRQAFVNSSDPELAIDWLMNSLQGSFLSVTVYDNLDALVQAHPDVVVMLDTHNQLLTQRNDQVEARFIARFYDANLQYIAKAEGSVHKQVPSVWVRDKAAPEIAAQIEQQRDVQLDALKQFDASLKALVRAG
;
A
#
# COMPACT_ATOMS: atom_id res chain seq x y z
N MET A 1 30.03 24.86 -29.38
CA MET A 1 29.19 26.00 -28.94
C MET A 1 27.92 26.03 -29.77
N ARG A 2 26.79 25.63 -29.18
CA ARG A 2 25.42 25.90 -29.67
C ARG A 2 24.56 26.18 -28.44
N THR A 3 23.78 27.23 -28.55
CA THR A 3 23.21 28.08 -27.50
C THR A 3 22.09 27.45 -26.70
N PHE A 4 22.14 27.61 -25.38
CA PHE A 4 21.06 27.42 -24.43
C PHE A 4 19.96 28.45 -24.68
N ILE A 5 18.70 28.02 -24.73
CA ILE A 5 17.53 28.90 -24.67
C ILE A 5 16.97 28.81 -23.25
N GLN A 6 17.16 29.91 -22.52
CA GLN A 6 16.53 30.19 -21.23
C GLN A 6 15.10 30.67 -21.49
N LEU A 7 14.13 30.10 -20.79
CA LEU A 7 12.83 30.75 -20.57
C LEU A 7 12.79 31.22 -19.11
N ALA A 8 12.83 32.53 -18.95
CA ALA A 8 12.47 33.25 -17.74
C ALA A 8 11.40 34.28 -18.14
N LEU A 9 10.32 34.36 -17.35
CA LEU A 9 9.54 35.57 -17.05
C LEU A 9 8.55 35.18 -15.91
N MET A 10 8.72 35.71 -14.68
CA MET A 10 8.01 36.87 -14.09
C MET A 10 6.48 36.65 -13.94
N ALA A 11 5.78 37.01 -12.87
CA ALA A 11 6.06 37.73 -11.63
C ALA A 11 4.88 37.45 -10.66
N LEU A 12 5.14 37.24 -9.36
CA LEU A 12 4.83 38.16 -8.26
C LEU A 12 3.34 38.53 -8.08
N MET A 13 2.71 38.07 -7.00
CA MET A 13 1.86 38.91 -6.15
C MET A 13 1.87 38.42 -4.70
N LEU A 14 2.10 39.39 -3.83
CA LEU A 14 2.21 39.33 -2.38
C LEU A 14 0.82 39.17 -1.74
N GLY A 15 0.73 38.35 -0.70
CA GLY A 15 -0.44 38.25 0.17
C GLY A 15 0.01 37.91 1.59
N THR A 16 0.51 38.92 2.30
CA THR A 16 0.76 38.85 3.75
C THR A 16 -0.58 38.82 4.48
N VAL A 17 -0.89 37.73 5.18
CA VAL A 17 -1.96 37.71 6.18
C VAL A 17 -1.34 37.63 7.57
N VAL A 18 -1.80 38.57 8.39
CA VAL A 18 -1.35 38.90 9.74
C VAL A 18 -1.65 37.76 10.72
N VAL A 19 -0.68 37.52 11.61
CA VAL A 19 -0.76 36.63 12.77
C VAL A 19 -1.72 37.22 13.80
N ASN A 20 -2.74 36.48 14.21
CA ASN A 20 -3.46 36.73 15.46
C ASN A 20 -3.31 35.51 16.37
N ASN A 21 -2.37 35.60 17.32
CA ASN A 21 -2.38 34.76 18.51
C ASN A 21 -3.50 35.25 19.42
N VAL A 22 -4.58 34.48 19.52
CA VAL A 22 -5.56 34.63 20.60
C VAL A 22 -5.24 33.58 21.64
N ALA A 23 -4.69 34.04 22.77
CA ALA A 23 -4.69 33.29 24.01
C ALA A 23 -6.10 33.36 24.60
N LEU A 24 -6.78 32.21 24.67
CA LEU A 24 -7.98 32.03 25.48
C LEU A 24 -7.64 30.97 26.52
N ALA A 25 -7.43 31.43 27.74
CA ALA A 25 -7.69 30.62 28.92
C ALA A 25 -9.21 30.64 29.12
N ASP A 26 -9.86 29.49 28.98
CA ASP A 26 -11.21 29.32 29.49
C ASP A 26 -11.35 27.90 30.07
N ASP A 27 -11.93 27.89 31.25
CA ASP A 27 -12.03 26.79 32.20
C ASP A 27 -13.12 25.83 31.72
N SER A 28 -12.76 24.97 30.76
CA SER A 28 -13.66 23.95 30.25
C SER A 28 -13.41 22.64 30.99
N HIS A 29 -14.27 22.34 31.96
CA HIS A 29 -14.51 20.97 32.40
C HIS A 29 -15.09 20.17 31.23
N LEU A 30 -14.22 19.78 30.31
CA LEU A 30 -14.51 18.78 29.30
C LEU A 30 -14.65 17.46 30.04
N LEU A 31 -15.89 16.98 30.12
CA LEU A 31 -16.17 15.59 30.43
C LEU A 31 -15.24 14.73 29.56
N PRO A 32 -14.55 13.73 30.11
CA PRO A 32 -13.71 12.88 29.30
C PRO A 32 -14.61 12.23 28.26
N ILE A 33 -14.36 12.56 26.99
CA ILE A 33 -14.93 11.81 25.87
C ILE A 33 -14.49 10.38 26.10
N VAL A 34 -15.47 9.52 26.36
CA VAL A 34 -15.25 8.10 26.58
C VAL A 34 -14.59 7.55 25.31
N SER A 35 -13.34 7.13 25.48
CA SER A 35 -12.54 6.25 24.62
C SER A 35 -12.46 6.62 23.13
N SER A 36 -11.78 7.73 22.80
CA SER A 36 -11.00 7.72 21.56
C SER A 36 -9.81 6.79 21.77
N VAL A 37 -9.62 5.87 20.82
CA VAL A 37 -8.48 4.98 20.82
C VAL A 37 -7.25 5.77 20.44
N ASP A 38 -6.46 6.19 21.44
CA ASP A 38 -5.20 6.92 21.20
C ASP A 38 -4.06 5.97 20.78
N SER A 39 -4.26 4.66 20.92
CA SER A 39 -3.25 3.65 20.60
C SER A 39 -3.83 2.30 20.16
N LEU A 40 -3.13 1.60 19.27
CA LEU A 40 -3.56 0.30 18.76
C LEU A 40 -3.24 -0.82 19.75
N GLN A 41 -4.23 -1.66 20.04
CA GLN A 41 -4.13 -2.75 21.02
C GLN A 41 -4.75 -4.05 20.52
N HIS A 42 -4.26 -5.19 21.03
CA HIS A 42 -4.73 -6.51 20.60
C HIS A 42 -6.19 -6.81 20.93
N THR A 43 -6.78 -6.12 21.92
CA THR A 43 -8.17 -6.36 22.35
C THR A 43 -9.22 -5.68 21.48
N GLN A 44 -8.80 -4.89 20.49
CA GLN A 44 -9.70 -4.10 19.65
C GLN A 44 -10.30 -4.93 18.51
N SER A 45 -11.55 -4.64 18.19
CA SER A 45 -12.21 -5.06 16.97
C SER A 45 -11.88 -4.12 15.82
N VAL A 46 -11.57 -4.68 14.65
CA VAL A 46 -11.14 -3.91 13.48
C VAL A 46 -12.10 -4.09 12.32
N GLY A 47 -12.58 -2.98 11.78
CA GLY A 47 -13.26 -2.94 10.49
C GLY A 47 -12.31 -2.52 9.38
N VAL A 48 -12.23 -3.29 8.31
CA VAL A 48 -11.32 -3.05 7.19
C VAL A 48 -12.10 -2.57 5.96
N LEU A 49 -11.61 -1.49 5.34
CA LEU A 49 -12.04 -1.00 4.03
C LEU A 49 -10.90 -1.07 3.03
N LEU A 50 -11.19 -1.59 1.85
CA LEU A 50 -10.29 -1.52 0.72
C LEU A 50 -10.47 -0.19 0.01
N SER A 51 -9.37 0.54 -0.18
CA SER A 51 -9.38 1.76 -0.98
C SER A 51 -9.68 1.45 -2.45
N ASP A 52 -10.12 2.47 -3.20
CA ASP A 52 -10.32 2.31 -4.64
C ASP A 52 -9.01 1.98 -5.36
N ASN A 53 -7.87 2.53 -4.90
CA ASN A 53 -6.56 2.17 -5.42
C ASN A 53 -6.23 0.68 -5.21
N THR A 54 -6.62 0.10 -4.07
CA THR A 54 -6.46 -1.34 -3.81
C THR A 54 -7.28 -2.18 -4.78
N ARG A 55 -8.53 -1.79 -5.06
CA ARG A 55 -9.39 -2.48 -6.03
C ARG A 55 -8.82 -2.38 -7.44
N ASP A 56 -8.39 -1.20 -7.84
CA ASP A 56 -7.75 -0.97 -9.15
C ASP A 56 -6.46 -1.78 -9.29
N ASN A 57 -5.65 -1.85 -8.22
CA ASN A 57 -4.44 -2.65 -8.17
C ASN A 57 -4.73 -4.15 -8.28
N LEU A 58 -5.75 -4.65 -7.59
CA LEU A 58 -6.17 -6.04 -7.68
C LEU A 58 -6.57 -6.40 -9.12
N SER A 59 -7.43 -5.60 -9.74
CA SER A 59 -7.82 -5.79 -11.13
C SER A 59 -6.64 -5.67 -12.11
N TYR A 60 -5.63 -4.86 -11.81
CA TYR A 60 -4.38 -4.81 -12.58
C TYR A 60 -3.60 -6.13 -12.47
N LEU A 61 -3.41 -6.64 -11.25
CA LEU A 61 -2.70 -7.89 -11.01
C LEU A 61 -3.43 -9.09 -11.64
N GLU A 62 -4.76 -9.16 -11.54
CA GLU A 62 -5.59 -10.19 -12.19
C GLU A 62 -5.37 -10.22 -13.70
N ARG A 63 -5.45 -9.06 -14.38
CA ARG A 63 -5.20 -8.98 -15.83
C ARG A 63 -3.79 -9.42 -16.19
N TYR A 64 -2.81 -9.05 -15.37
CA TYR A 64 -1.42 -9.45 -15.58
C TYR A 64 -1.26 -10.97 -15.39
N HIS A 65 -1.87 -11.53 -14.35
CA HIS A 65 -1.86 -12.95 -14.02
C HIS A 65 -2.54 -13.78 -15.12
N ASP A 66 -3.69 -13.35 -15.62
CA ASP A 66 -4.38 -13.99 -16.73
C ASP A 66 -3.54 -13.99 -18.01
N MET A 67 -2.85 -12.89 -18.29
CA MET A 67 -1.88 -12.83 -19.38
C MET A 67 -0.69 -13.77 -19.16
N ALA A 68 -0.21 -13.94 -17.93
CA ALA A 68 0.87 -14.88 -17.62
C ALA A 68 0.40 -16.35 -17.76
N LEU A 69 -0.84 -16.66 -17.38
CA LEU A 69 -1.42 -17.99 -17.50
C LEU A 69 -1.76 -18.36 -18.95
N ASN A 70 -2.34 -17.41 -19.69
CA ASN A 70 -2.94 -17.66 -21.01
C ASN A 70 -2.13 -17.14 -22.19
N GLY A 71 -1.22 -16.20 -21.97
CA GLY A 71 -0.41 -15.58 -23.00
C GLY A 71 0.71 -16.51 -23.50
N ALA A 72 0.81 -16.64 -24.83
CA ALA A 72 1.96 -17.23 -25.51
C ALA A 72 2.40 -18.60 -24.95
N LYS A 73 1.43 -19.48 -24.62
CA LYS A 73 1.67 -20.83 -24.07
C LYS A 73 2.70 -21.65 -24.86
N ASP A 74 2.78 -21.42 -26.17
CA ASP A 74 3.69 -22.14 -27.08
C ASP A 74 4.93 -21.34 -27.51
N ALA A 75 5.05 -20.07 -27.09
CA ALA A 75 6.12 -19.15 -27.52
C ALA A 75 7.06 -18.70 -26.38
N LEU A 76 6.76 -19.00 -25.12
CA LEU A 76 7.58 -18.71 -23.95
C LEU A 76 8.08 -19.99 -23.27
N ASP A 77 9.33 -20.00 -22.81
CA ASP A 77 9.86 -21.08 -21.96
C ASP A 77 8.99 -21.22 -20.69
N GLY A 78 8.65 -22.46 -20.33
CA GLY A 78 7.76 -22.75 -19.21
C GLY A 78 8.22 -22.17 -17.87
N ARG A 79 9.54 -21.99 -17.67
CA ARG A 79 10.10 -21.37 -16.44
C ARG A 79 9.82 -19.87 -16.38
N ILE A 80 9.92 -19.18 -17.52
CA ILE A 80 9.61 -17.75 -17.62
C ILE A 80 8.12 -17.54 -17.34
N ARG A 81 7.27 -18.40 -17.92
CA ARG A 81 5.83 -18.38 -17.67
C ARG A 81 5.51 -18.59 -16.19
N GLN A 82 6.10 -19.62 -15.57
CA GLN A 82 5.87 -19.90 -14.16
C GLN A 82 6.33 -18.75 -13.26
N ALA A 83 7.47 -18.14 -13.55
CA ALA A 83 7.95 -16.99 -12.80
C ALA A 83 6.96 -15.82 -12.88
N PHE A 84 6.36 -15.56 -14.05
CA PHE A 84 5.34 -14.51 -14.16
C PHE A 84 4.11 -14.82 -13.33
N VAL A 85 3.57 -16.04 -13.44
CA VAL A 85 2.42 -16.51 -12.65
C VAL A 85 2.67 -16.36 -11.15
N ASN A 86 3.85 -16.81 -10.67
CA ASN A 86 4.22 -16.70 -9.26
C ASN A 86 4.38 -15.24 -8.80
N SER A 87 4.89 -14.37 -9.66
CA SER A 87 5.16 -12.96 -9.33
C SER A 87 3.92 -12.07 -9.37
N SER A 88 2.83 -12.54 -9.98
CA SER A 88 1.61 -11.77 -10.18
C SER A 88 0.41 -12.37 -9.47
N ASP A 89 0.63 -13.11 -8.38
CA ASP A 89 -0.45 -13.63 -7.55
C ASP A 89 -1.27 -12.42 -7.01
N PRO A 90 -2.54 -12.26 -7.44
CA PRO A 90 -3.34 -11.11 -7.07
C PRO A 90 -3.77 -11.13 -5.60
N GLU A 91 -3.85 -12.31 -4.98
CA GLU A 91 -4.34 -12.49 -3.62
C GLU A 91 -3.21 -12.44 -2.59
N LEU A 92 -1.96 -12.75 -2.98
CA LEU A 92 -0.79 -12.79 -2.10
C LEU A 92 -0.71 -11.61 -1.12
N ALA A 93 -0.84 -10.39 -1.63
CA ALA A 93 -0.73 -9.19 -0.81
C ALA A 93 -1.93 -9.04 0.13
N ILE A 94 -3.15 -9.25 -0.35
CA ILE A 94 -4.36 -9.09 0.46
C ILE A 94 -4.40 -10.15 1.56
N ASP A 95 -4.13 -11.40 1.24
CA ASP A 95 -4.09 -12.50 2.20
C ASP A 95 -3.05 -12.25 3.28
N TRP A 96 -1.84 -11.81 2.90
CA TRP A 96 -0.81 -11.45 3.86
C TRP A 96 -1.28 -10.32 4.78
N LEU A 97 -1.79 -9.22 4.23
CA LEU A 97 -2.26 -8.08 5.01
C LEU A 97 -3.40 -8.46 5.96
N MET A 98 -4.36 -9.27 5.50
CA MET A 98 -5.45 -9.79 6.35
C MET A 98 -4.92 -10.65 7.49
N ASN A 99 -4.00 -11.58 7.20
CA ASN A 99 -3.40 -12.45 8.20
C ASN A 99 -2.63 -11.64 9.25
N SER A 100 -1.89 -10.60 8.83
CA SER A 100 -1.16 -9.72 9.74
C SER A 100 -2.07 -8.90 10.64
N LEU A 101 -3.20 -8.40 10.11
CA LEU A 101 -4.23 -7.74 10.92
C LEU A 101 -4.90 -8.72 11.89
N GLN A 102 -5.30 -9.90 11.42
CA GLN A 102 -5.93 -10.93 12.25
C GLN A 102 -5.03 -11.43 13.37
N GLY A 103 -3.72 -11.52 13.13
CA GLY A 103 -2.74 -11.84 14.17
C GLY A 103 -2.50 -10.70 15.17
N SER A 104 -2.90 -9.48 14.84
CA SER A 104 -2.62 -8.27 15.63
C SER A 104 -3.81 -7.81 16.48
N PHE A 105 -5.05 -8.20 16.14
CA PHE A 105 -6.28 -7.69 16.75
C PHE A 105 -7.23 -8.83 17.15
N LEU A 106 -8.23 -8.53 17.99
CA LEU A 106 -9.17 -9.51 18.52
C LEU A 106 -10.07 -10.09 17.43
N SER A 107 -10.55 -9.21 16.55
CA SER A 107 -11.37 -9.56 15.41
C SER A 107 -11.11 -8.60 14.26
N VAL A 108 -11.19 -9.11 13.04
CA VAL A 108 -11.00 -8.34 11.82
C VAL A 108 -12.12 -8.71 10.86
N THR A 109 -12.93 -7.71 10.48
CA THR A 109 -14.04 -7.87 9.53
C THR A 109 -13.84 -6.92 8.37
N VAL A 110 -13.91 -7.46 7.15
CA VAL A 110 -13.84 -6.64 5.92
C VAL A 110 -15.24 -6.17 5.54
N TYR A 111 -15.36 -4.90 5.17
CA TYR A 111 -16.61 -4.29 4.74
C TYR A 111 -16.48 -3.78 3.31
N ASP A 112 -17.59 -3.89 2.56
CA ASP A 112 -17.63 -3.44 1.16
C ASP A 112 -17.66 -1.91 1.05
N ASN A 113 -18.27 -1.24 2.03
CA ASN A 113 -18.49 0.21 2.03
C ASN A 113 -18.46 0.79 3.46
N LEU A 114 -18.30 2.11 3.52
CA LEU A 114 -18.20 2.85 4.77
C LEU A 114 -19.48 2.75 5.62
N ASP A 115 -20.66 2.73 5.00
CA ASP A 115 -21.93 2.69 5.74
C ASP A 115 -22.08 1.41 6.56
N ALA A 116 -21.77 0.25 5.95
CA ALA A 116 -21.78 -1.04 6.63
C ALA A 116 -20.74 -1.10 7.76
N LEU A 117 -19.57 -0.50 7.54
CA LEU A 117 -18.52 -0.42 8.56
C LEU A 117 -18.96 0.45 9.75
N VAL A 118 -19.53 1.63 9.49
CA VAL A 118 -19.99 2.55 10.54
C VAL A 118 -21.13 1.91 11.32
N GLN A 119 -22.04 1.22 10.65
CA GLN A 119 -23.15 0.51 11.31
C GLN A 119 -22.66 -0.59 12.25
N ALA A 120 -21.55 -1.24 11.93
CA ALA A 120 -20.97 -2.28 12.77
C ALA A 120 -20.19 -1.74 13.99
N HIS A 121 -19.84 -0.45 14.00
CA HIS A 121 -19.15 0.23 15.09
C HIS A 121 -17.91 -0.55 15.62
N PRO A 122 -16.92 -0.84 14.77
CA PRO A 122 -15.66 -1.42 15.25
C PRO A 122 -14.91 -0.41 16.14
N ASP A 123 -14.04 -0.91 17.01
CA ASP A 123 -13.19 -0.05 17.85
C ASP A 123 -12.19 0.75 17.00
N VAL A 124 -11.69 0.13 15.93
CA VAL A 124 -10.72 0.72 15.00
C VAL A 124 -11.14 0.46 13.55
N VAL A 125 -11.00 1.49 12.72
CA VAL A 125 -11.22 1.43 11.28
C VAL A 125 -9.88 1.41 10.56
N VAL A 126 -9.71 0.49 9.62
CA VAL A 126 -8.50 0.37 8.81
C VAL A 126 -8.84 0.60 7.35
N MET A 127 -8.19 1.60 6.75
CA MET A 127 -8.22 1.78 5.30
C MET A 127 -6.94 1.21 4.70
N LEU A 128 -7.09 0.16 3.88
CA LEU A 128 -6.00 -0.49 3.16
C LEU A 128 -5.83 0.09 1.76
N ASP A 129 -4.60 0.50 1.48
CA ASP A 129 -4.14 1.06 0.22
C ASP A 129 -2.93 0.24 -0.26
N THR A 130 -3.11 -0.46 -1.38
CA THR A 130 -2.09 -1.32 -1.98
C THR A 130 -1.71 -0.82 -3.37
N HIS A 131 -0.44 -0.91 -3.70
CA HIS A 131 0.07 -0.52 -4.99
C HIS A 131 1.23 -1.44 -5.39
N ASN A 132 1.10 -2.06 -6.56
CA ASN A 132 2.12 -2.92 -7.15
C ASN A 132 2.38 -2.48 -8.58
N GLN A 133 3.67 -2.33 -8.90
CA GLN A 133 4.14 -2.07 -10.24
C GLN A 133 5.06 -3.21 -10.66
N LEU A 134 4.60 -4.01 -11.62
CA LEU A 134 5.34 -5.14 -12.17
C LEU A 134 6.21 -4.73 -13.38
N LEU A 135 7.19 -5.56 -13.68
CA LEU A 135 8.01 -5.45 -14.88
C LEU A 135 7.13 -5.56 -16.12
N THR A 136 7.41 -4.69 -17.09
CA THR A 136 6.83 -4.80 -18.43
C THR A 136 7.93 -4.64 -19.47
N GLN A 137 7.59 -4.74 -20.75
CA GLN A 137 8.54 -4.42 -21.82
C GLN A 137 9.05 -2.99 -21.79
N ARG A 138 8.28 -2.07 -21.21
CA ARG A 138 8.57 -0.62 -21.19
C ARG A 138 8.92 -0.09 -19.80
N ASN A 139 8.89 -0.95 -18.79
CA ASN A 139 9.11 -0.59 -17.40
C ASN A 139 10.16 -1.53 -16.78
N ASP A 140 11.26 -0.94 -16.32
CA ASP A 140 12.35 -1.60 -15.62
C ASP A 140 12.32 -1.35 -14.10
N GLN A 141 11.27 -0.69 -13.60
CA GLN A 141 11.06 -0.45 -12.18
C GLN A 141 10.00 -1.38 -11.60
N VAL A 142 10.32 -1.95 -10.45
CA VAL A 142 9.40 -2.75 -9.66
C VAL A 142 9.15 -2.04 -8.36
N GLU A 143 7.87 -1.85 -8.02
CA GLU A 143 7.46 -1.25 -6.75
C GLU A 143 6.41 -2.14 -6.11
N ALA A 144 6.51 -2.29 -4.79
CA ALA A 144 5.44 -2.78 -3.95
C ALA A 144 5.28 -1.83 -2.76
N ARG A 145 4.05 -1.36 -2.54
CA ARG A 145 3.71 -0.43 -1.46
C ARG A 145 2.39 -0.85 -0.84
N PHE A 146 2.41 -1.04 0.47
CA PHE A 146 1.26 -1.46 1.27
C PHE A 146 1.10 -0.51 2.45
N ILE A 147 -0.07 0.10 2.57
CA ILE A 147 -0.38 1.10 3.58
C ILE A 147 -1.69 0.71 4.26
N ALA A 148 -1.66 0.64 5.60
CA ALA A 148 -2.85 0.58 6.44
C ALA A 148 -2.93 1.86 7.25
N ARG A 149 -4.00 2.64 7.07
CA ARG A 149 -4.29 3.81 7.90
C ARG A 149 -5.34 3.42 8.93
N PHE A 150 -5.02 3.66 10.19
CA PHE A 150 -5.87 3.33 11.33
C PHE A 150 -6.60 4.58 11.81
N TYR A 151 -7.89 4.45 12.06
CA TYR A 151 -8.75 5.49 12.60
C TYR A 151 -9.54 4.94 13.78
N ASP A 152 -9.95 5.81 14.70
CA ASP A 152 -10.86 5.44 15.78
C ASP A 152 -12.31 5.30 15.27
N ALA A 153 -13.23 4.93 16.16
CA ALA A 153 -14.65 4.82 15.85
C ALA A 153 -15.29 6.15 15.35
N ASN A 154 -14.64 7.29 15.61
CA ASN A 154 -15.05 8.62 15.14
C ASN A 154 -14.31 9.05 13.86
N LEU A 155 -13.64 8.10 13.19
CA LEU A 155 -12.82 8.30 11.99
C LEU A 155 -11.67 9.31 12.20
N GLN A 156 -11.22 9.50 13.44
CA GLN A 156 -10.03 10.28 13.74
C GLN A 156 -8.79 9.43 13.49
N TYR A 157 -7.81 10.00 12.79
CA TYR A 157 -6.58 9.29 12.46
C TYR A 157 -5.78 8.95 13.72
N ILE A 158 -5.40 7.68 13.85
CA ILE A 158 -4.57 7.15 14.94
C ILE A 158 -3.13 7.00 14.46
N ALA A 159 -2.92 6.17 13.44
CA ALA A 159 -1.59 5.76 13.00
C ALA A 159 -1.60 5.20 11.58
N LYS A 160 -0.40 4.94 11.05
CA LYS A 160 -0.19 4.35 9.72
C LYS A 160 0.87 3.25 9.81
N ALA A 161 0.50 2.03 9.42
CA ALA A 161 1.46 0.98 9.13
C ALA A 161 1.79 0.99 7.64
N GLU A 162 3.06 0.91 7.28
CA GLU A 162 3.46 0.87 5.87
C GLU A 162 4.66 -0.03 5.62
N GLY A 163 4.71 -0.58 4.41
CA GLY A 163 5.86 -1.24 3.85
C GLY A 163 6.00 -0.84 2.39
N SER A 164 7.21 -0.45 1.98
CA SER A 164 7.45 0.01 0.62
C SER A 164 8.85 -0.36 0.16
N VAL A 165 8.91 -1.09 -0.95
CA VAL A 165 10.17 -1.47 -1.59
C VAL A 165 10.08 -1.10 -3.05
N HIS A 166 11.11 -0.41 -3.51
CA HIS A 166 11.32 -0.06 -4.91
C HIS A 166 12.64 -0.66 -5.35
N LYS A 167 12.66 -1.28 -6.52
CA LYS A 167 13.85 -1.90 -7.09
C LYS A 167 13.86 -1.71 -8.60
N GLN A 168 14.98 -1.22 -9.12
CA GLN A 168 15.23 -1.24 -10.54
C GLN A 168 15.74 -2.63 -10.92
N VAL A 169 15.04 -3.30 -11.85
CA VAL A 169 15.45 -4.60 -12.38
C VAL A 169 15.82 -4.40 -13.84
N PRO A 170 17.09 -4.65 -14.23
CA PRO A 170 17.54 -4.44 -15.59
C PRO A 170 16.66 -5.18 -16.58
N SER A 171 16.30 -4.52 -17.68
CA SER A 171 15.34 -5.04 -18.67
C SER A 171 15.60 -6.53 -18.98
N VAL A 172 14.59 -7.37 -18.71
CA VAL A 172 14.62 -8.81 -18.96
C VAL A 172 14.59 -9.15 -20.46
N TRP A 173 14.25 -8.16 -21.29
CA TRP A 173 13.99 -8.29 -22.73
C TRP A 173 15.23 -8.15 -23.63
N VAL A 174 16.43 -8.21 -23.04
CA VAL A 174 17.69 -8.21 -23.80
C VAL A 174 17.81 -9.54 -24.55
N ARG A 175 18.06 -9.47 -25.86
CA ARG A 175 17.99 -10.59 -26.82
C ARG A 175 18.94 -11.78 -26.58
N ASP A 176 19.77 -11.75 -25.52
CA ASP A 176 20.85 -12.71 -25.30
C ASP A 176 20.82 -13.40 -23.92
N LYS A 177 19.74 -13.23 -23.13
CA LYS A 177 19.63 -13.87 -21.81
C LYS A 177 19.06 -15.28 -21.91
N ALA A 178 19.62 -16.20 -21.10
CA ALA A 178 19.08 -17.55 -21.01
C ALA A 178 17.73 -17.52 -20.27
N ALA A 179 16.80 -18.40 -20.66
CA ALA A 179 15.50 -18.54 -19.99
C ALA A 179 15.53 -18.63 -18.44
N PRO A 180 16.47 -19.34 -17.79
CA PRO A 180 16.57 -19.34 -16.33
C PRO A 180 16.96 -17.98 -15.75
N GLU A 181 17.77 -17.19 -16.44
CA GLU A 181 18.16 -15.85 -15.99
C GLU A 181 16.98 -14.89 -16.06
N ILE A 182 16.18 -15.00 -17.13
CA ILE A 182 14.94 -14.22 -17.30
C ILE A 182 13.95 -14.59 -16.18
N ALA A 183 13.74 -15.88 -15.94
CA ALA A 183 12.87 -16.36 -14.87
C ALA A 183 13.34 -15.85 -13.48
N ALA A 184 14.63 -15.94 -13.18
CA ALA A 184 15.20 -15.44 -11.93
C ALA A 184 15.01 -13.93 -11.77
N GLN A 185 15.10 -13.14 -12.84
CA GLN A 185 14.85 -11.71 -12.79
C GLN A 185 13.36 -11.38 -12.56
N ILE A 186 12.44 -12.16 -13.14
CA ILE A 186 11.00 -12.02 -12.90
C ILE A 186 10.68 -12.36 -11.45
N GLU A 187 11.31 -13.39 -10.89
CA GLU A 187 11.16 -13.78 -9.48
C GLU A 187 11.62 -12.68 -8.50
N GLN A 188 12.56 -11.81 -8.89
CA GLN A 188 12.92 -10.64 -8.07
C GLN A 188 11.75 -9.70 -7.81
N GLN A 189 10.70 -9.73 -8.65
CA GLN A 189 9.49 -8.95 -8.41
C GLN A 189 8.71 -9.46 -7.20
N ARG A 190 8.70 -10.79 -7.03
CA ARG A 190 8.08 -11.42 -5.86
C ARG A 190 8.86 -11.08 -4.61
N ASP A 191 10.19 -11.06 -4.69
CA ASP A 191 11.03 -10.65 -3.55
C ASP A 191 10.72 -9.21 -3.10
N VAL A 192 10.53 -8.28 -4.05
CA VAL A 192 10.14 -6.88 -3.75
C VAL A 192 8.80 -6.82 -3.01
N GLN A 193 7.81 -7.59 -3.44
CA GLN A 193 6.52 -7.68 -2.77
C GLN A 193 6.66 -8.26 -1.36
N LEU A 194 7.36 -9.38 -1.21
CA LEU A 194 7.56 -10.04 0.08
C LEU A 194 8.32 -9.15 1.06
N ASP A 195 9.32 -8.40 0.59
CA ASP A 195 10.08 -7.49 1.45
C ASP A 195 9.25 -6.28 1.87
N ALA A 196 8.40 -5.74 1.00
CA ALA A 196 7.44 -4.70 1.38
C ALA A 196 6.40 -5.23 2.38
N LEU A 197 5.90 -6.46 2.23
CA LEU A 197 4.99 -7.10 3.20
C LEU A 197 5.66 -7.31 4.57
N LYS A 198 6.92 -7.75 4.61
CA LYS A 198 7.69 -7.86 5.87
C LYS A 198 7.89 -6.50 6.55
N GLN A 199 8.14 -5.44 5.78
CA GLN A 199 8.24 -4.08 6.32
C GLN A 199 6.89 -3.62 6.91
N PHE A 200 5.79 -3.91 6.22
CA PHE A 200 4.45 -3.65 6.72
C PHE A 200 4.21 -4.36 8.06
N ASP A 201 4.53 -5.65 8.16
CA ASP A 201 4.38 -6.41 9.41
C ASP A 201 5.19 -5.82 10.55
N ALA A 202 6.45 -5.43 10.27
CA ALA A 202 7.30 -4.79 11.25
C ALA A 202 6.72 -3.46 11.73
N SER A 203 6.18 -2.66 10.80
CA SER A 203 5.50 -1.40 11.07
C SER A 203 4.25 -1.61 11.93
N LEU A 204 3.36 -2.53 11.54
CA LEU A 204 2.15 -2.87 12.28
C LEU A 204 2.46 -3.35 13.70
N LYS A 205 3.42 -4.26 13.84
CA LYS A 205 3.84 -4.80 15.12
C LYS A 205 4.44 -3.73 16.03
N ALA A 206 5.15 -2.74 15.47
CA ALA A 206 5.67 -1.62 16.23
C ALA A 206 4.53 -0.74 16.78
N LEU A 207 3.49 -0.49 15.97
CA LEU A 207 2.32 0.29 16.41
C LEU A 207 1.55 -0.40 17.53
N VAL A 208 1.26 -1.70 17.38
CA VAL A 208 0.51 -2.47 18.38
C VAL A 208 1.28 -2.68 19.68
N ARG A 209 2.63 -2.67 19.62
CA ARG A 209 3.47 -2.73 20.83
C ARG A 209 3.60 -1.39 21.55
N ALA A 210 3.37 -0.28 20.85
CA ALA A 210 3.47 1.06 21.40
C ALA A 210 2.16 1.47 22.12
N GLY A 211 1.07 0.75 21.90
CA GLY A 211 -0.23 0.99 22.52
C GLY A 211 -0.53 0.14 23.74
#